data_AF-A0A831TZ23-F1
#
_entry.id   AF-A0A831TZ23-F1
#
_cell.length_a   1.000
_cell.length_b   1.000
_cell.length_c   1.000
_cell.angle_alpha   90.00
_cell.angle_beta   90.00
_cell.angle_gamma   90.00
#
_symmetry.space_group_name_H-M   'P 1'
#
loop_
_entity.id
_entity.type
_entity.pdbx_description
1 polymer ?
#
loop_
_entity_poly.entity_id
_entity_poly.type
_entity_poly.pdbx_seq_one_letter_code
_entity_poly.pdbx_strand_id
1 'polypeptide(L)'
;MEFYAQTGADGTETPLIVDDKDFIAKAEAYLNKCDYKASAVYARSAFEKLIRRYCEKKKRPVAFKSRLKDYTTEDFWNVIKDEIPDGTRNDIETYRPLVLNAFSHYNTERHEIRAELVGAIQAVKGLKTELNAL
;
A
#
# COMPACT_ATOMS: atom_id res chain seq x y z
N MET A 1 10.41 1.25 3.96
CA MET A 1 11.80 1.64 4.29
C MET A 1 12.68 0.62 3.61
N GLU A 2 13.52 1.05 2.68
CA GLU A 2 14.41 0.18 1.93
C GLU A 2 15.87 0.57 2.20
N PHE A 3 16.73 -0.44 2.27
CA PHE A 3 18.15 -0.29 2.54
C PHE A 3 18.92 -0.72 1.30
N TYR A 4 19.67 0.22 0.72
CA TYR A 4 20.57 -0.03 -0.39
C TYR A 4 22.01 0.14 0.08
N ALA A 5 22.96 -0.57 -0.54
CA ALA A 5 24.38 -0.29 -0.33
C ALA A 5 24.81 0.88 -1.23
N GLN A 6 25.46 1.88 -0.65
CA GLN A 6 26.10 2.96 -1.38
C GLN A 6 27.58 3.04 -1.01
N THR A 7 28.45 3.10 -2.03
CA THR A 7 29.88 3.31 -1.82
C THR A 7 30.15 4.78 -1.56
N GLY A 8 30.70 5.11 -0.38
CA GLY A 8 31.16 6.45 -0.04
C GLY A 8 32.45 6.82 -0.78
N ALA A 9 32.83 8.10 -0.74
CA ALA A 9 34.07 8.60 -1.37
C ALA A 9 35.33 7.86 -0.89
N ASP A 10 35.28 7.34 0.34
CA ASP A 10 36.38 6.66 1.02
C ASP A 10 36.40 5.14 0.75
N GLY A 11 35.58 4.65 -0.18
CA GLY A 11 35.42 3.23 -0.50
C GLY A 11 34.63 2.42 0.53
N THR A 12 34.15 3.04 1.60
CA THR A 12 33.33 2.39 2.63
C THR A 12 31.88 2.24 2.16
N GLU A 13 31.31 1.05 2.31
CA GLU A 13 29.88 0.81 2.05
C GLU A 13 29.05 1.38 3.20
N THR A 14 28.15 2.31 2.88
CA THR A 14 27.21 2.91 3.82
C THR A 14 25.78 2.54 3.42
N PRO A 15 24.89 2.28 4.40
CA PRO A 15 23.49 1.99 4.11
C PRO A 15 22.78 3.26 3.65
N LEU A 16 22.35 3.28 2.39
CA LEU A 16 21.47 4.31 1.86
C LEU A 16 20.03 3.97 2.22
N ILE A 17 19.43 4.81 3.05
CA ILE A 17 18.01 4.72 3.39
C ILE A 17 17.24 5.53 2.35
N VAL A 18 16.61 4.84 1.41
CA VAL A 18 15.75 5.48 0.41
C VAL A 18 14.31 5.41 0.93
N ASP A 19 13.84 6.52 1.52
CA ASP A 19 12.42 6.73 1.81
C ASP A 19 11.73 7.41 0.61
N ASP A 20 11.88 6.81 -0.58
CA ASP A 20 11.19 7.34 -1.76
C ASP A 20 9.68 7.08 -1.61
N LYS A 21 8.93 8.18 -1.57
CA LYS A 21 7.65 8.28 -0.84
C LYS A 21 6.46 7.75 -1.62
N ASP A 22 6.59 7.53 -2.94
CA ASP A 22 5.48 7.14 -3.81
C ASP A 22 5.46 5.64 -4.09
N PHE A 23 4.85 4.89 -3.18
CA PHE A 23 4.66 3.45 -3.32
C PHE A 23 3.75 3.06 -4.50
N ILE A 24 2.89 3.97 -4.98
CA ILE A 24 2.04 3.71 -6.15
C ILE A 24 2.91 3.66 -7.41
N ALA A 25 3.81 4.65 -7.59
CA ALA A 25 4.74 4.67 -8.72
C ALA A 25 5.64 3.42 -8.74
N LYS A 26 6.09 2.96 -7.57
CA LYS A 26 6.84 1.70 -7.44
C LYS A 26 5.99 0.49 -7.83
N ALA A 27 4.76 0.39 -7.34
CA ALA A 27 3.86 -0.70 -7.71
C ALA A 27 3.70 -0.79 -9.25
N GLU A 28 3.56 0.34 -9.93
CA GLU A 28 3.48 0.39 -11.40
C GLU A 28 4.79 0.00 -12.08
N ALA A 29 5.94 0.45 -11.56
CA ALA A 29 7.24 0.08 -12.09
C ALA A 29 7.50 -1.44 -12.03
N TYR A 30 7.17 -2.07 -10.91
CA TYR A 30 7.30 -3.53 -10.76
C TYR A 30 6.25 -4.29 -11.59
N LEU A 31 5.04 -3.75 -11.74
CA LEU A 31 4.03 -4.30 -12.64
C LEU A 31 4.54 -4.33 -14.10
N ASN A 32 5.19 -3.25 -14.55
CA ASN A 32 5.77 -3.17 -15.90
C ASN A 32 6.96 -4.11 -16.10
N LYS A 33 7.68 -4.44 -15.02
CA LYS A 33 8.75 -5.46 -15.02
C LYS A 33 8.22 -6.90 -14.90
N CYS A 34 6.90 -7.08 -14.89
CA CYS A 34 6.23 -8.36 -14.62
C CYS A 34 6.55 -8.98 -13.24
N ASP A 35 7.05 -8.18 -12.30
CA ASP A 35 7.23 -8.59 -10.90
C ASP A 35 5.95 -8.26 -10.12
N TYR A 36 4.97 -9.14 -10.26
CA TYR A 36 3.65 -8.97 -9.65
C TYR A 36 3.70 -9.03 -8.12
N LYS A 37 4.66 -9.76 -7.55
CA LYS A 37 4.81 -9.89 -6.10
C LYS A 37 5.29 -8.58 -5.49
N ALA A 38 6.40 -8.03 -6.00
CA ALA A 38 6.88 -6.75 -5.51
C ALA A 38 5.82 -5.66 -5.73
N SER A 39 5.17 -5.66 -6.89
CA SER A 39 4.09 -4.73 -7.20
C SER A 39 2.92 -4.81 -6.20
N ALA A 40 2.45 -6.00 -5.86
CA ALA A 40 1.39 -6.19 -4.85
C ALA A 40 1.80 -5.71 -3.45
N VAL A 41 3.04 -6.00 -3.04
CA VAL A 41 3.60 -5.53 -1.75
C VAL A 41 3.64 -3.99 -1.71
N TYR A 42 4.06 -3.34 -2.78
CA TYR A 42 4.05 -1.88 -2.88
C TYR A 42 2.63 -1.31 -2.91
N ALA A 43 1.69 -1.95 -3.60
CA ALA A 43 0.28 -1.54 -3.61
C ALA A 43 -0.33 -1.60 -2.20
N ARG A 44 -0.06 -2.68 -1.44
CA ARG A 44 -0.46 -2.80 -0.02
C ARG A 44 0.16 -1.70 0.83
N SER A 45 1.47 -1.48 0.68
CA SER A 45 2.20 -0.46 1.43
C SER A 45 1.66 0.96 1.14
N ALA A 46 1.27 1.22 -0.11
CA ALA A 46 0.63 2.47 -0.51
C ALA A 46 -0.72 2.66 0.20
N PHE A 47 -1.59 1.66 0.16
CA PHE A 47 -2.88 1.67 0.84
C PHE A 47 -2.74 1.93 2.35
N GLU A 48 -1.90 1.15 3.03
CA GLU A 48 -1.68 1.28 4.48
C GLU A 48 -1.16 2.67 4.87
N LYS A 49 -0.23 3.23 4.07
CA LYS A 49 0.31 4.57 4.31
C LYS A 49 -0.75 5.64 4.10
N LEU A 50 -1.59 5.53 3.07
CA LEU A 50 -2.65 6.50 2.79
C LEU A 50 -3.67 6.58 3.93
N ILE A 51 -4.20 5.44 4.36
CA ILE A 51 -5.24 5.42 5.41
C ILE A 51 -4.69 5.89 6.76
N ARG A 52 -3.45 5.50 7.11
CA ARG A 52 -2.78 5.95 8.35
C ARG A 52 -2.56 7.45 8.34
N ARG A 53 -2.00 7.98 7.25
CA ARG A 53 -1.74 9.42 7.10
C ARG A 53 -3.04 10.24 7.12
N TYR A 54 -4.11 9.73 6.51
CA TYR A 54 -5.40 10.40 6.54
C TYR A 54 -5.99 10.44 7.96
N CYS A 55 -5.99 9.30 8.67
CA CYS A 55 -6.45 9.23 10.05
C CYS A 55 -5.66 10.17 10.98
N GLU A 56 -4.34 10.24 10.82
CA GLU A 56 -3.47 11.15 11.56
C GLU A 56 -3.80 12.62 11.25
N LYS A 57 -3.84 12.99 9.96
CA LYS A 57 -4.09 14.38 9.52
C LYS A 57 -5.45 14.90 9.97
N LYS A 58 -6.49 14.05 9.91
CA LYS A 58 -7.87 14.40 10.29
C LYS A 58 -8.18 14.12 11.77
N LYS A 59 -7.20 13.62 12.54
CA LYS A 59 -7.34 13.27 13.97
C LYS A 59 -8.53 12.33 14.23
N ARG A 60 -8.68 11.31 13.37
CA ARG A 60 -9.79 10.36 13.47
C ARG A 60 -9.66 9.51 14.73
N PRO A 61 -10.78 9.22 15.44
CA PRO A 61 -10.75 8.42 16.66
C PRO A 61 -10.55 6.94 16.33
N VAL A 62 -9.29 6.51 16.32
CA VAL A 62 -8.93 5.08 16.22
C VAL A 62 -8.83 4.51 17.62
N ALA A 63 -9.36 3.31 17.85
CA ALA A 63 -9.28 2.63 19.14
C ALA A 63 -7.83 2.50 19.60
N PHE A 64 -7.54 3.00 20.81
CA PHE A 64 -6.19 2.97 21.35
C PHE A 64 -5.76 1.54 21.68
N LYS A 65 -4.65 1.12 21.09
CA LYS A 65 -3.93 -0.11 21.43
C LYS A 65 -2.54 0.25 21.93
N SER A 66 -2.12 -0.40 23.01
CA SER A 66 -0.86 -0.11 23.69
C SER A 66 0.38 -0.38 22.81
N ARG A 67 0.33 -1.37 21.92
CA ARG A 67 1.45 -1.74 21.05
C ARG A 67 1.13 -1.45 19.60
N LEU A 68 2.06 -0.82 18.89
CA LEU A 68 1.91 -0.46 17.46
C LEU A 68 1.62 -1.68 16.56
N LYS A 69 2.17 -2.85 16.92
CA LYS A 69 1.97 -4.11 16.20
C LYS A 69 0.55 -4.68 16.30
N ASP A 70 -0.21 -4.26 17.31
CA ASP A 70 -1.57 -4.76 17.53
C ASP A 70 -2.60 -4.00 16.65
N TYR A 71 -2.17 -2.93 15.97
CA TYR A 71 -2.97 -2.23 14.98
C TYR A 71 -2.92 -2.94 13.63
N THR A 72 -4.09 -3.19 13.08
CA THR A 72 -4.30 -3.79 11.77
C THR A 72 -4.76 -2.71 10.79
N THR A 73 -4.59 -2.98 9.50
CA THR A 73 -5.11 -2.13 8.42
C THR A 73 -6.63 -1.96 8.49
N GLU A 74 -7.34 -2.96 9.04
CA GLU A 74 -8.78 -2.94 9.21
C GLU A 74 -9.25 -1.93 10.28
N ASP A 75 -8.48 -1.79 11.37
CA ASP A 75 -8.79 -0.80 12.42
C ASP A 75 -8.86 0.62 11.85
N PHE A 76 -7.96 0.96 10.92
CA PHE A 76 -7.97 2.26 10.24
C PHE A 76 -9.03 2.33 9.14
N TRP A 77 -9.22 1.25 8.37
CA TRP A 77 -10.21 1.23 7.29
C TRP A 77 -11.63 1.42 7.82
N ASN A 78 -12.00 0.74 8.89
CA ASN A 78 -13.34 0.83 9.48
C ASN A 78 -13.71 2.24 9.95
N VAL A 79 -12.71 3.07 10.24
CA VAL A 79 -12.92 4.46 10.68
C VAL A 79 -13.20 5.41 9.50
N ILE A 80 -12.72 5.09 8.30
CA ILE A 80 -12.76 6.00 7.14
C ILE A 80 -13.70 5.52 6.03
N LYS A 81 -14.06 4.23 6.00
CA LYS A 81 -14.79 3.62 4.88
C LYS A 81 -16.14 4.27 4.58
N ASP A 82 -16.80 4.82 5.59
CA ASP A 82 -18.14 5.41 5.44
C ASP A 82 -18.11 6.82 4.81
N GLU A 83 -16.93 7.44 4.74
CA GLU A 83 -16.72 8.77 4.14
C GLU A 83 -16.27 8.71 2.68
N ILE A 84 -15.91 7.51 2.23
CA ILE A 84 -15.42 7.25 0.88
C ILE A 84 -16.62 6.91 0.01
N PRO A 85 -16.70 7.43 -1.25
CA PRO A 85 -17.76 7.08 -2.17
C PRO A 85 -17.89 5.56 -2.35
N ASP A 86 -19.13 5.07 -2.47
CA ASP A 86 -19.44 3.65 -2.54
C ASP A 86 -18.63 2.91 -3.63
N GLY A 87 -18.39 3.55 -4.78
CA GLY A 87 -17.58 2.98 -5.86
C GLY A 87 -16.16 2.64 -5.41
N THR A 88 -15.42 3.62 -4.89
CA THR A 88 -14.05 3.43 -4.40
C THR A 88 -13.99 2.50 -3.19
N ARG A 89 -15.00 2.56 -2.30
CA ARG A 89 -15.10 1.64 -1.16
C ARG A 89 -15.21 0.19 -1.64
N ASN A 90 -16.13 -0.09 -2.56
CA ASN A 90 -16.37 -1.44 -3.09
C ASN A 90 -15.15 -1.99 -3.85
N ASP A 91 -14.45 -1.14 -4.60
CA ASP A 91 -13.21 -1.53 -5.28
C ASP A 91 -12.13 -1.95 -4.27
N ILE A 92 -11.90 -1.14 -3.23
CA ILE A 92 -10.93 -1.48 -2.18
C ILE A 92 -11.32 -2.75 -1.44
N GLU A 93 -12.59 -2.94 -1.10
CA GLU A 93 -13.06 -4.17 -0.44
C GLU A 93 -12.92 -5.42 -1.32
N THR A 94 -13.05 -5.27 -2.64
CA THR A 94 -12.80 -6.34 -3.60
C THR A 94 -11.32 -6.72 -3.66
N TYR A 95 -10.43 -5.73 -3.78
CA TYR A 95 -8.99 -6.00 -3.97
C TYR A 95 -8.22 -6.24 -2.66
N ARG A 96 -8.76 -5.86 -1.49
CA ARG A 96 -8.16 -6.12 -0.18
C ARG A 96 -7.82 -7.60 0.07
N PRO A 97 -8.78 -8.56 -0.04
CA PRO A 97 -8.48 -9.98 0.16
C PRO A 97 -7.62 -10.55 -0.98
N LEU A 98 -7.88 -10.15 -2.23
CA LEU A 98 -7.28 -10.74 -3.43
C LEU A 98 -5.81 -10.35 -3.64
N VAL A 99 -5.50 -9.06 -3.50
CA VAL A 99 -4.18 -8.53 -3.87
C VAL A 99 -3.43 -8.02 -2.65
N LEU A 100 -4.12 -7.29 -1.77
CA LEU A 100 -3.44 -6.67 -0.63
C LEU A 100 -3.15 -7.69 0.47
N ASN A 101 -3.98 -8.72 0.67
CA ASN A 101 -3.80 -9.75 1.70
C ASN A 101 -3.20 -11.09 1.21
N ALA A 102 -3.52 -11.57 0.00
CA ALA A 102 -3.18 -12.94 -0.41
C ALA A 102 -1.75 -13.16 -0.92
N PHE A 103 -1.02 -12.11 -1.35
CA PHE A 103 0.32 -12.26 -1.95
C PHE A 103 1.45 -12.66 -0.98
N SER A 104 1.12 -12.98 0.29
CA SER A 104 2.06 -13.63 1.20
C SER A 104 2.33 -15.11 0.84
N HIS A 105 1.42 -15.79 0.13
CA HIS A 105 1.54 -17.21 -0.19
C HIS A 105 1.99 -17.43 -1.65
N TYR A 106 2.96 -18.33 -1.82
CA TYR A 106 3.82 -18.55 -2.99
C TYR A 106 3.09 -19.19 -4.20
N ASN A 107 1.97 -18.64 -4.69
CA ASN A 107 1.29 -19.18 -5.87
C ASN A 107 1.33 -18.19 -7.04
N THR A 108 2.40 -18.28 -7.83
CA THR A 108 2.63 -17.52 -9.06
C THR A 108 1.94 -18.11 -10.29
N GLU A 109 1.21 -19.23 -10.16
CA GLU A 109 0.56 -19.91 -11.28
C GLU A 109 -0.85 -19.39 -11.60
N ARG A 110 -1.38 -18.44 -10.81
CA ARG A 110 -2.65 -17.78 -11.14
C ARG A 110 -2.47 -16.80 -12.29
N HIS A 111 -2.86 -17.24 -13.48
CA HIS A 111 -2.82 -16.50 -14.75
C HIS A 111 -3.59 -15.15 -14.72
N GLU A 112 -4.49 -14.95 -13.75
CA GLU A 112 -5.37 -13.76 -13.65
C GLU A 112 -4.79 -12.59 -12.81
N ILE A 113 -3.61 -12.77 -12.20
CA ILE A 113 -3.02 -11.83 -11.24
C ILE A 113 -2.82 -10.41 -11.80
N ARG A 114 -2.44 -10.27 -13.07
CA ARG A 114 -2.06 -8.97 -13.63
C ARG A 114 -3.25 -8.02 -13.68
N ALA A 115 -4.41 -8.49 -14.14
CA ALA A 115 -5.60 -7.66 -14.27
C ALA A 115 -6.12 -7.22 -12.89
N GLU A 116 -6.15 -8.14 -11.93
CA GLU A 116 -6.54 -7.83 -10.55
C GLU A 116 -5.58 -6.83 -9.90
N LEU A 117 -4.27 -6.98 -10.12
CA LEU A 117 -3.26 -6.08 -9.58
C LEU A 117 -3.31 -4.69 -10.21
N VAL A 118 -3.58 -4.60 -11.52
CA VAL A 118 -3.88 -3.32 -12.18
C VAL A 118 -5.09 -2.67 -11.53
N GLY A 119 -6.18 -3.41 -11.37
CA GLY A 119 -7.39 -2.95 -10.69
C GLY A 119 -7.13 -2.45 -9.28
N ALA A 120 -6.34 -3.19 -8.49
CA ALA A 120 -5.94 -2.83 -7.15
C ALA A 120 -5.12 -1.52 -7.11
N ILE A 121 -4.15 -1.36 -8.02
CA ILE A 121 -3.36 -0.12 -8.11
C ILE A 121 -4.26 1.07 -8.47
N GLN A 122 -5.21 0.90 -9.39
CA GLN A 122 -6.16 1.95 -9.74
C GLN A 122 -7.10 2.28 -8.58
N ALA A 123 -7.59 1.29 -7.83
CA ALA A 123 -8.40 1.52 -6.64
C ALA A 123 -7.63 2.34 -5.59
N VAL A 124 -6.35 2.02 -5.34
CA VAL A 124 -5.51 2.79 -4.41
C VAL A 124 -5.23 4.21 -4.93
N LYS A 125 -5.09 4.40 -6.26
CA LYS A 125 -5.01 5.73 -6.87
C LYS A 125 -6.29 6.54 -6.69
N GLY A 126 -7.45 5.94 -6.96
CA GLY A 126 -8.76 6.54 -6.73
C GLY A 126 -8.90 6.97 -5.27
N LEU A 127 -8.60 6.06 -4.34
CA LEU A 127 -8.60 6.35 -2.92
C LEU A 127 -7.69 7.53 -2.54
N LYS A 128 -6.46 7.61 -3.10
CA LYS A 128 -5.55 8.74 -2.87
C LYS A 128 -6.19 10.07 -3.31
N THR A 129 -6.91 10.08 -4.43
CA THR A 129 -7.60 11.27 -4.94
C THR A 129 -8.75 11.67 -4.03
N GLU A 130 -9.63 10.73 -3.68
CA GLU A 130 -10.78 10.98 -2.79
C GLU A 130 -10.33 11.48 -1.41
N LEU A 131 -9.34 10.83 -0.80
CA LEU A 131 -8.80 11.23 0.50
C LEU A 131 -8.11 12.61 0.48
N ASN A 132 -7.64 13.08 -0.67
CA ASN A 132 -7.08 14.42 -0.81
C ASN A 132 -8.16 15.49 -1.04
N ALA A 133 -9.32 15.10 -1.59
CA ALA A 133 -10.46 15.98 -1.78
C ALA A 133 -11.21 16.25 -0.47
N LEU A 134 -11.19 15.29 0.48
CA LEU A 134 -11.80 15.39 1.81
C LEU A 134 -10.99 16.22 2.82
#